data_AF-A0A0G1WHT3-F1
#
_entry.id   AF-A0A0G1WHT3-F1
#
_cell.length_a   1.000
_cell.length_b   1.000
_cell.length_c   1.000
_cell.angle_alpha   90.00
_cell.angle_beta   90.00
_cell.angle_gamma   90.00
#
_symmetry.space_group_name_H-M   'P 1'
#
loop_
_entity.id
_entity.type
_entity.pdbx_description
1 polymer ?
#
loop_
_entity_poly.entity_id
_entity_poly.type
_entity_poly.pdbx_seq_one_letter_code
_entity_poly.pdbx_strand_id
1 'polypeptide(L)'
;MSLSPTGLNFRMRACCDDSNGIWFSRDLTGCTDCFGCVNLRSKQYYIFNKPYTKEVYFEELAKMRLDTFSGLEQARKRAHAFWQLFPYKFFHGMQNMNVSGECIHNAKNVFLSYDVEDIEDSKFCHDVSLGVKDSYDFSNWGDKVERMYEVYGSGEGCKDVKFTVHCWPAVSDVEYSVECHSSSNLFACVGLKKKSYCIFNKQYTPEEYAVLRGKIIRHMDEMPYTDSKGRIYRYGEFFPPEFSPFSYQETIAQDYFPETREGAKEKGYTWRDIEPRVFEATLRAADISDSIRDVSDSILQDIIECNSCGKAYRIIQQELQFLRTYGIPIPRMCVDCRYAARHSLRNQPHYYNRTCTCSGVSSENNTYQNQVSHFHGSHHCPDEVITAFSPTNPAIVYCDQCYNAEVV
;
A
#
# COMPACT_ATOMS: atom_id res chain seq x y z
N MET A 1 23.41 -3.82 7.45
CA MET A 1 23.13 -4.87 6.43
C MET A 1 22.98 -6.20 7.14
N SER A 2 21.76 -6.72 7.26
CA SER A 2 21.46 -8.07 7.75
C SER A 2 20.01 -8.41 7.39
N LEU A 3 19.70 -8.41 6.09
CA LEU A 3 18.37 -8.80 5.60
C LEU A 3 18.13 -10.28 5.90
N SER A 4 17.18 -10.58 6.79
CA SER A 4 16.77 -11.95 7.06
C SER A 4 16.13 -12.55 5.79
N PRO A 5 16.59 -13.71 5.28
CA PRO A 5 16.03 -14.29 4.05
C PRO A 5 14.59 -14.85 4.18
N THR A 6 14.00 -14.84 5.37
CA THR A 6 12.72 -15.53 5.67
C THR A 6 11.50 -14.61 5.49
N GLY A 7 11.25 -14.14 4.26
CA GLY A 7 10.30 -13.05 3.98
C GLY A 7 9.32 -13.24 2.81
N LEU A 8 8.96 -14.47 2.42
CA LEU A 8 8.12 -14.74 1.24
C LEU A 8 6.98 -15.75 1.49
N ASN A 9 6.11 -15.44 2.46
CA ASN A 9 4.87 -16.18 2.71
C ASN A 9 3.65 -15.44 2.11
N PHE A 10 3.11 -15.94 0.99
CA PHE A 10 1.89 -15.40 0.36
C PHE A 10 0.63 -15.68 1.22
N ARG A 11 0.38 -14.84 2.23
CA ARG A 11 -0.74 -14.96 3.19
C ARG A 11 -1.29 -13.55 3.47
N MET A 12 -2.58 -13.32 3.25
CA MET A 12 -3.21 -11.99 3.46
C MET A 12 -3.18 -11.60 4.96
N ARG A 13 -2.80 -10.36 5.27
CA ARG A 13 -2.58 -9.82 6.62
C ARG A 13 -3.32 -8.49 6.78
N ALA A 14 -3.95 -8.29 7.94
CA ALA A 14 -4.34 -6.96 8.46
C ALA A 14 -3.54 -6.59 9.72
N CYS A 15 -3.27 -7.56 10.62
CA CYS A 15 -2.08 -7.58 11.49
C CYS A 15 -1.92 -8.95 12.17
N CYS A 16 -0.68 -9.44 12.34
CA CYS A 16 -0.32 -10.75 12.93
C CYS A 16 1.18 -10.78 13.32
N ASP A 17 1.51 -11.07 14.59
CA ASP A 17 2.91 -11.24 15.05
C ASP A 17 3.18 -12.59 15.73
N ASP A 18 4.46 -12.98 15.76
CA ASP A 18 5.03 -14.28 16.19
C ASP A 18 4.27 -15.50 15.67
N SER A 19 4.44 -15.77 14.37
CA SER A 19 3.53 -16.57 13.54
C SER A 19 4.04 -17.95 13.09
N ASN A 20 3.12 -18.92 12.94
CA ASN A 20 3.22 -20.01 11.95
C ASN A 20 1.83 -20.48 11.46
N GLY A 21 1.75 -21.12 10.30
CA GLY A 21 0.56 -21.86 9.83
C GLY A 21 -0.66 -21.04 9.32
N ILE A 22 -0.63 -19.71 9.41
CA ILE A 22 -1.80 -18.81 9.20
C ILE A 22 -2.40 -18.82 7.78
N TRP A 23 -3.72 -18.95 7.63
CA TRP A 23 -4.45 -18.61 6.40
C TRP A 23 -5.73 -17.79 6.69
N PHE A 24 -5.95 -16.73 5.89
CA PHE A 24 -7.06 -15.76 5.97
C PHE A 24 -7.28 -15.17 7.38
N SER A 25 -6.64 -14.04 7.72
CA SER A 25 -6.68 -13.48 9.10
C SER A 25 -6.82 -11.96 9.19
N ARG A 26 -7.34 -11.49 10.33
CA ARG A 26 -7.21 -10.11 10.84
C ARG A 26 -6.86 -10.09 12.34
N ASP A 27 -6.16 -9.04 12.76
CA ASP A 27 -5.85 -8.64 14.14
C ASP A 27 -5.51 -9.77 15.12
N LEU A 28 -4.32 -10.38 14.95
CA LEU A 28 -3.80 -11.44 15.82
C LEU A 28 -2.45 -11.09 16.47
N THR A 29 -2.12 -11.72 17.61
CA THR A 29 -0.79 -11.61 18.25
C THR A 29 -0.42 -12.91 19.00
N GLY A 30 0.77 -13.48 18.71
CA GLY A 30 1.30 -14.70 19.35
C GLY A 30 0.74 -16.01 18.77
N CYS A 31 0.92 -16.25 17.46
CA CYS A 31 0.10 -17.16 16.66
C CYS A 31 0.81 -18.43 16.19
N THR A 32 0.23 -19.62 16.38
CA THR A 32 0.58 -20.79 15.54
C THR A 32 -0.65 -21.59 15.13
N ASP A 33 -0.68 -21.98 13.85
CA ASP A 33 -1.69 -22.82 13.19
C ASP A 33 -3.12 -22.22 13.28
N CYS A 34 -3.43 -21.33 12.32
CA CYS A 34 -4.66 -20.54 12.31
C CYS A 34 -5.36 -20.59 10.94
N PHE A 35 -6.69 -20.74 10.91
CA PHE A 35 -7.46 -20.76 9.66
C PHE A 35 -8.81 -20.00 9.74
N GLY A 36 -8.94 -18.91 8.97
CA GLY A 36 -10.20 -18.15 8.82
C GLY A 36 -10.53 -17.22 10.00
N CYS A 37 -9.58 -16.40 10.43
CA CYS A 37 -9.58 -15.73 11.74
C CYS A 37 -9.91 -14.23 11.72
N VAL A 38 -10.48 -13.77 12.85
CA VAL A 38 -10.80 -12.39 13.32
C VAL A 38 -11.11 -12.53 14.82
N ASN A 39 -10.92 -11.59 15.72
CA ASN A 39 -9.65 -10.96 16.07
C ASN A 39 -9.21 -11.68 17.38
N LEU A 40 -7.99 -12.20 17.52
CA LEU A 40 -7.63 -13.14 18.62
C LEU A 40 -6.17 -12.97 19.09
N ARG A 41 -5.94 -12.99 20.41
CA ARG A 41 -4.59 -13.05 21.01
C ARG A 41 -4.38 -14.36 21.78
N SER A 42 -3.13 -14.85 21.79
CA SER A 42 -2.66 -16.01 22.58
C SER A 42 -3.48 -17.31 22.46
N LYS A 43 -4.02 -17.63 21.27
CA LYS A 43 -4.87 -18.80 21.00
C LYS A 43 -4.29 -19.63 19.85
N GLN A 44 -4.24 -20.96 20.00
CA GLN A 44 -3.70 -21.93 19.02
C GLN A 44 -4.75 -22.97 18.62
N TYR A 45 -4.70 -23.50 17.40
CA TYR A 45 -5.61 -24.52 16.87
C TYR A 45 -7.09 -24.08 16.81
N TYR A 46 -7.34 -22.87 16.28
CA TYR A 46 -8.68 -22.31 16.09
C TYR A 46 -9.07 -22.25 14.60
N ILE A 47 -10.34 -22.59 14.33
CA ILE A 47 -10.97 -22.51 13.00
C ILE A 47 -12.29 -21.77 13.15
N PHE A 48 -12.45 -20.60 12.51
CA PHE A 48 -13.61 -19.70 12.65
C PHE A 48 -14.04 -19.49 14.12
N ASN A 49 -13.08 -19.08 14.95
CA ASN A 49 -13.19 -18.80 16.39
C ASN A 49 -13.65 -19.97 17.29
N LYS A 50 -13.74 -21.20 16.76
CA LYS A 50 -13.94 -22.42 17.54
C LYS A 50 -12.57 -23.10 17.86
N PRO A 51 -12.30 -23.49 19.12
CA PRO A 51 -11.11 -24.25 19.51
C PRO A 51 -11.18 -25.73 19.08
N TYR A 52 -10.01 -26.33 18.88
CA TYR A 52 -9.81 -27.76 18.62
C TYR A 52 -8.57 -28.27 19.38
N THR A 53 -8.44 -29.59 19.54
CA THR A 53 -7.11 -30.18 19.84
C THR A 53 -6.26 -30.16 18.57
N LYS A 54 -4.93 -30.29 18.72
CA LYS A 54 -3.98 -30.25 17.61
C LYS A 54 -4.31 -31.28 16.51
N GLU A 55 -4.68 -32.49 16.91
CA GLU A 55 -4.95 -33.63 16.04
C GLU A 55 -6.22 -33.36 15.21
N VAL A 56 -7.32 -33.01 15.90
CA VAL A 56 -8.61 -32.71 15.27
C VAL A 56 -8.54 -31.43 14.42
N TYR A 57 -7.70 -30.45 14.78
CA TYR A 57 -7.44 -29.27 13.95
C TYR A 57 -6.89 -29.66 12.57
N PHE A 58 -5.87 -30.54 12.52
CA PHE A 58 -5.32 -30.99 11.24
C PHE A 58 -6.28 -31.89 10.46
N GLU A 59 -7.10 -32.69 11.12
CA GLU A 59 -8.18 -33.44 10.46
C GLU A 59 -9.23 -32.51 9.82
N GLU A 60 -9.72 -31.50 10.55
CA GLU A 60 -10.68 -30.51 10.04
C GLU A 60 -10.09 -29.67 8.91
N LEU A 61 -8.82 -29.29 9.01
CA LEU A 61 -8.11 -28.56 7.95
C LEU A 61 -7.95 -29.42 6.68
N ALA A 62 -7.63 -30.72 6.83
CA ALA A 62 -7.52 -31.66 5.70
C ALA A 62 -8.86 -31.87 4.98
N LYS A 63 -9.99 -31.88 5.71
CA LYS A 63 -11.35 -31.98 5.13
C LYS A 63 -11.69 -30.81 4.19
N MET A 64 -11.03 -29.66 4.34
CA MET A 64 -11.26 -28.48 3.48
C MET A 64 -10.55 -28.55 2.11
N ARG A 65 -9.73 -29.59 1.84
CA ARG A 65 -9.07 -29.82 0.54
C ARG A 65 -8.40 -28.56 -0.04
N LEU A 66 -7.64 -27.87 0.79
CA LEU A 66 -7.00 -26.59 0.44
C LEU A 66 -5.86 -26.73 -0.59
N ASP A 67 -5.50 -27.97 -0.93
CA ASP A 67 -4.69 -28.33 -2.09
C ASP A 67 -5.42 -28.12 -3.43
N THR A 68 -6.75 -27.96 -3.41
CA THR A 68 -7.59 -27.75 -4.58
C THR A 68 -8.08 -26.30 -4.72
N PHE A 69 -8.32 -25.88 -5.96
CA PHE A 69 -8.88 -24.55 -6.25
C PHE A 69 -10.29 -24.42 -5.67
N SER A 70 -11.13 -25.45 -5.82
CA SER A 70 -12.49 -25.48 -5.27
C SER A 70 -12.52 -25.33 -3.74
N GLY A 71 -11.70 -26.08 -3.00
CA GLY A 71 -11.63 -26.05 -1.54
C GLY A 71 -11.07 -24.72 -1.02
N LEU A 72 -9.96 -24.25 -1.61
CA LEU A 72 -9.37 -22.96 -1.26
C LEU A 72 -10.32 -21.78 -1.48
N GLU A 73 -11.05 -21.77 -2.60
CA GLU A 73 -12.01 -20.71 -2.94
C GLU A 73 -13.27 -20.76 -2.07
N GLN A 74 -13.79 -21.96 -1.76
CA GLN A 74 -14.90 -22.12 -0.81
C GLN A 74 -14.52 -21.60 0.58
N ALA A 75 -13.32 -21.94 1.05
CA ALA A 75 -12.82 -21.52 2.35
C ALA A 75 -12.52 -20.02 2.41
N ARG A 76 -11.99 -19.42 1.32
CA ARG A 76 -11.81 -17.97 1.18
C ARG A 76 -13.14 -17.23 1.28
N LYS A 77 -14.16 -17.69 0.54
CA LYS A 77 -15.53 -17.14 0.61
C LYS A 77 -16.11 -17.23 2.03
N ARG A 78 -15.93 -18.37 2.70
CA ARG A 78 -16.37 -18.56 4.11
C ARG A 78 -15.66 -17.60 5.07
N ALA A 79 -14.36 -17.38 4.92
CA ALA A 79 -13.61 -16.42 5.74
C ALA A 79 -14.08 -14.98 5.52
N HIS A 80 -14.22 -14.52 4.27
CA HIS A 80 -14.69 -13.17 3.96
C HIS A 80 -16.10 -12.90 4.52
N ALA A 81 -17.01 -13.88 4.43
CA ALA A 81 -18.34 -13.78 5.01
C ALA A 81 -18.31 -13.76 6.55
N PHE A 82 -17.46 -14.60 7.17
CA PHE A 82 -17.29 -14.64 8.62
C PHE A 82 -16.75 -13.30 9.18
N TRP A 83 -15.82 -12.66 8.47
CA TRP A 83 -15.25 -11.36 8.89
C TRP A 83 -16.27 -10.23 8.99
N GLN A 84 -17.36 -10.24 8.20
CA GLN A 84 -18.41 -9.22 8.27
C GLN A 84 -19.26 -9.29 9.55
N LEU A 85 -19.12 -10.37 10.33
CA LEU A 85 -19.86 -10.58 11.57
C LEU A 85 -19.19 -9.95 12.80
N PHE A 86 -18.00 -9.37 12.66
CA PHE A 86 -17.18 -8.87 13.78
C PHE A 86 -16.83 -7.39 13.60
N PRO A 87 -16.62 -6.64 14.71
CA PRO A 87 -16.19 -5.26 14.64
C PRO A 87 -14.81 -5.14 14.00
N TYR A 88 -14.67 -4.08 13.22
CA TYR A 88 -13.41 -3.53 12.73
C TYR A 88 -12.97 -2.44 13.71
N LYS A 89 -11.68 -2.36 14.00
CA LYS A 89 -11.11 -1.14 14.57
C LYS A 89 -11.17 -0.04 13.50
N PHE A 90 -11.51 1.18 13.87
CA PHE A 90 -11.53 2.32 12.94
C PHE A 90 -10.16 2.66 12.33
N PHE A 91 -9.08 2.29 13.03
CA PHE A 91 -7.68 2.63 12.78
C PHE A 91 -6.80 1.62 13.53
N HIS A 92 -5.88 0.93 12.84
CA HIS A 92 -5.06 -0.16 13.42
C HIS A 92 -3.62 0.28 13.83
N GLY A 93 -3.35 1.58 13.96
CA GLY A 93 -2.05 2.10 14.42
C GLY A 93 -1.82 2.09 15.93
N MET A 94 -0.61 2.47 16.37
CA MET A 94 -0.14 2.46 17.77
C MET A 94 0.37 3.85 18.23
N GLN A 95 0.89 3.98 19.45
CA GLN A 95 1.75 5.08 19.96
C GLN A 95 1.66 6.48 19.27
N ASN A 96 0.50 7.15 19.32
CA ASN A 96 0.20 8.34 18.48
C ASN A 96 -0.23 9.61 19.24
N MET A 97 0.02 10.79 18.64
CA MET A 97 -0.35 12.10 19.22
C MET A 97 -0.60 13.20 18.15
N ASN A 98 -1.85 13.39 17.71
CA ASN A 98 -2.24 14.11 16.48
C ASN A 98 -1.76 13.37 15.22
N VAL A 99 -2.66 12.60 14.60
CA VAL A 99 -2.36 11.55 13.62
C VAL A 99 -3.54 11.38 12.66
N SER A 100 -3.33 10.79 11.48
CA SER A 100 -4.40 10.12 10.74
C SER A 100 -3.86 9.20 9.61
N GLY A 101 -4.54 8.06 9.41
CA GLY A 101 -3.89 6.80 8.99
C GLY A 101 -3.89 6.44 7.50
N GLU A 102 -4.11 5.18 7.08
CA GLU A 102 -5.00 4.18 7.70
C GLU A 102 -4.55 3.64 9.06
N CYS A 103 -3.33 3.11 9.21
CA CYS A 103 -3.08 2.05 10.20
C CYS A 103 -1.62 1.89 10.68
N ILE A 104 -0.99 2.93 11.25
CA ILE A 104 0.43 2.83 11.60
C ILE A 104 0.84 3.80 12.75
N HIS A 105 2.15 3.96 13.01
CA HIS A 105 2.83 5.11 13.64
C HIS A 105 3.41 4.97 15.07
N ASN A 106 4.50 5.74 15.25
CA ASN A 106 5.06 6.29 16.49
C ASN A 106 5.13 7.83 16.34
N ALA A 107 4.01 8.49 16.00
CA ALA A 107 4.01 9.80 15.32
C ALA A 107 3.32 10.95 16.08
N LYS A 108 3.60 12.19 15.65
CA LYS A 108 3.03 13.41 16.24
C LYS A 108 2.82 14.58 15.27
N ASN A 109 1.62 15.17 15.27
CA ASN A 109 1.18 16.30 14.42
C ASN A 109 1.11 16.01 12.90
N VAL A 110 0.30 15.03 12.45
CA VAL A 110 0.48 14.50 11.07
C VAL A 110 -0.73 14.07 10.21
N PHE A 111 -0.54 14.29 8.90
CA PHE A 111 -1.13 13.70 7.68
C PHE A 111 -2.40 14.28 7.02
N LEU A 112 -3.46 13.60 6.55
CA LEU A 112 -4.02 12.25 6.79
C LEU A 112 -3.76 11.29 5.61
N SER A 113 -2.79 10.37 5.67
CA SER A 113 -2.36 9.66 4.45
C SER A 113 -1.54 8.38 4.69
N TYR A 114 -1.82 7.38 3.86
CA TYR A 114 -1.43 5.97 4.00
C TYR A 114 -0.19 5.67 3.13
N ASP A 115 0.79 4.90 3.57
CA ASP A 115 0.84 4.04 4.75
C ASP A 115 2.19 4.18 5.50
N VAL A 116 2.40 5.12 6.46
CA VAL A 116 3.70 5.15 7.22
C VAL A 116 3.92 5.86 8.56
N GLU A 117 4.92 5.28 9.25
CA GLU A 117 5.57 5.52 10.54
C GLU A 117 7.07 5.75 10.27
N ASP A 118 7.79 6.74 10.81
CA ASP A 118 7.84 7.33 12.15
C ASP A 118 6.96 8.59 12.36
N ILE A 119 7.60 9.74 12.69
CA ILE A 119 7.44 11.12 12.18
C ILE A 119 6.73 12.20 13.01
N GLU A 120 7.26 13.43 12.92
CA GLU A 120 6.78 14.62 13.62
C GLU A 120 6.64 15.82 12.66
N ASP A 121 5.51 16.55 12.73
CA ASP A 121 5.17 17.76 11.94
C ASP A 121 5.21 17.58 10.40
N SER A 122 4.17 17.00 9.79
CA SER A 122 4.11 16.68 8.32
C SER A 122 2.68 16.54 7.76
N LYS A 123 2.51 16.53 6.42
CA LYS A 123 1.20 16.35 5.72
C LYS A 123 1.31 15.49 4.45
N PHE A 124 0.16 14.99 3.98
CA PHE A 124 -0.13 14.38 2.66
C PHE A 124 0.73 13.20 2.11
N CYS A 125 1.84 12.84 2.73
CA CYS A 125 2.77 11.81 2.26
C CYS A 125 2.14 10.40 2.09
N HIS A 126 2.60 9.66 1.09
CA HIS A 126 2.13 8.32 0.71
C HIS A 126 3.32 7.32 0.77
N ASP A 127 3.20 6.21 1.51
CA ASP A 127 4.24 5.17 1.74
C ASP A 127 5.68 5.71 2.04
N VAL A 128 6.19 5.89 3.28
CA VAL A 128 7.58 6.37 3.60
C VAL A 128 8.20 6.04 4.98
N SER A 129 9.28 5.25 5.04
CA SER A 129 9.92 4.82 6.31
C SER A 129 11.45 4.62 6.13
N LEU A 130 12.37 4.82 7.09
CA LEU A 130 12.32 5.41 8.46
C LEU A 130 13.52 6.39 8.67
N GLY A 131 13.43 7.55 9.33
CA GLY A 131 12.30 8.25 9.93
C GLY A 131 12.53 9.77 9.97
N VAL A 132 11.57 10.52 9.45
CA VAL A 132 11.62 11.95 9.11
C VAL A 132 11.49 12.86 10.35
N LYS A 133 11.96 14.12 10.28
CA LYS A 133 11.59 15.16 11.26
C LYS A 133 11.37 16.60 10.73
N ASP A 134 11.13 16.76 9.44
CA ASP A 134 10.47 17.95 8.86
C ASP A 134 10.06 17.56 7.43
N SER A 135 8.82 17.85 6.99
CA SER A 135 8.32 17.46 5.67
C SER A 135 7.45 18.53 5.01
N TYR A 136 7.28 18.44 3.68
CA TYR A 136 6.27 19.19 2.94
C TYR A 136 5.38 18.18 2.19
N ASP A 137 5.88 17.57 1.09
CA ASP A 137 5.28 16.41 0.43
C ASP A 137 6.31 15.51 -0.29
N PHE A 138 6.12 14.19 -0.19
CA PHE A 138 7.20 13.20 -0.28
C PHE A 138 6.65 11.75 -0.20
N SER A 139 7.14 10.79 -1.00
CA SER A 139 6.54 9.44 -1.09
C SER A 139 7.48 8.29 -1.55
N ASN A 140 7.98 7.45 -0.63
CA ASN A 140 8.64 6.12 -0.81
C ASN A 140 10.14 5.90 -0.55
N TRP A 141 10.82 6.73 0.26
CA TRP A 141 11.90 6.31 1.17
C TRP A 141 12.41 7.50 1.99
N GLY A 142 12.56 7.31 3.30
CA GLY A 142 13.27 8.19 4.21
C GLY A 142 14.11 7.39 5.22
N ASP A 143 14.95 7.91 6.09
CA ASP A 143 15.47 9.26 6.38
C ASP A 143 16.82 8.99 7.10
N LYS A 144 17.43 9.75 8.02
CA LYS A 144 17.01 10.98 8.70
C LYS A 144 16.95 12.15 7.72
N VAL A 145 16.00 13.05 7.96
CA VAL A 145 15.63 14.14 7.08
C VAL A 145 15.15 15.25 7.99
N GLU A 146 15.67 16.42 7.74
CA GLU A 146 15.01 17.65 8.15
C GLU A 146 14.79 18.48 6.89
N ARG A 147 13.55 18.49 6.38
CA ARG A 147 12.89 19.56 5.60
C ARG A 147 12.83 19.53 4.05
N MET A 148 11.60 19.79 3.57
CA MET A 148 11.06 20.14 2.21
C MET A 148 10.13 21.54 1.79
N TYR A 149 10.39 21.18 0.42
CA TYR A 149 9.66 21.12 -0.92
C TYR A 149 9.83 19.80 -1.72
N GLU A 150 9.04 19.60 -2.78
CA GLU A 150 8.32 18.34 -3.12
C GLU A 150 9.14 17.21 -3.81
N VAL A 151 8.94 15.96 -3.38
CA VAL A 151 9.87 14.84 -3.63
C VAL A 151 9.17 13.53 -4.05
N TYR A 152 9.82 12.74 -4.88
CA TYR A 152 10.33 11.43 -4.42
C TYR A 152 11.57 11.05 -5.25
N GLY A 153 12.74 10.68 -4.68
CA GLY A 153 12.97 10.27 -3.29
C GLY A 153 14.36 10.49 -2.75
N SER A 154 14.46 10.70 -1.44
CA SER A 154 15.70 11.05 -0.75
C SER A 154 15.68 10.71 0.73
N GLY A 155 16.76 10.12 1.23
CA GLY A 155 16.96 9.73 2.64
C GLY A 155 18.45 9.50 2.99
N GLU A 156 18.71 8.81 4.10
CA GLU A 156 19.76 9.13 5.09
C GLU A 156 21.05 9.81 4.60
N GLY A 157 21.53 10.91 5.20
CA GLY A 157 20.88 11.85 6.13
C GLY A 157 20.75 13.22 5.47
N CYS A 158 19.57 13.83 5.46
CA CYS A 158 19.21 14.97 4.61
C CYS A 158 18.88 16.25 5.40
N LYS A 159 19.10 17.45 4.80
CA LYS A 159 18.68 18.73 5.41
C LYS A 159 18.33 19.87 4.42
N ASP A 160 17.05 20.16 4.20
CA ASP A 160 16.45 21.25 3.37
C ASP A 160 16.62 21.12 1.83
N VAL A 161 15.69 20.40 1.19
CA VAL A 161 15.72 19.94 -0.23
C VAL A 161 14.45 20.37 -1.01
N LYS A 162 14.53 20.68 -2.32
CA LYS A 162 13.39 21.19 -3.13
C LYS A 162 13.26 20.57 -4.54
N PHE A 163 12.01 20.46 -5.01
CA PHE A 163 11.47 19.89 -6.28
C PHE A 163 12.38 18.83 -6.95
N THR A 164 12.16 17.54 -6.63
CA THR A 164 13.18 16.49 -6.83
C THR A 164 12.63 15.11 -7.21
N VAL A 165 13.30 14.44 -8.19
CA VAL A 165 13.15 13.00 -8.52
C VAL A 165 14.47 12.43 -9.10
N HIS A 166 15.37 11.71 -8.42
CA HIS A 166 15.52 11.30 -7.02
C HIS A 166 16.93 11.72 -6.49
N CYS A 167 17.21 11.64 -5.17
CA CYS A 167 18.53 11.99 -4.60
C CYS A 167 18.99 11.22 -3.34
N TRP A 168 20.13 10.49 -3.38
CA TRP A 168 20.66 9.69 -2.24
C TRP A 168 22.21 9.53 -2.19
N PRO A 169 22.87 9.29 -1.04
CA PRO A 169 22.54 9.59 0.35
C PRO A 169 23.37 10.80 0.85
N ALA A 170 23.18 11.20 2.12
CA ALA A 170 23.91 12.28 2.83
C ALA A 170 23.86 13.64 2.08
N VAL A 171 22.88 14.46 2.47
CA VAL A 171 22.36 15.64 1.76
C VAL A 171 22.13 16.80 2.75
N SER A 172 22.25 18.05 2.31
CA SER A 172 21.92 19.23 3.13
C SER A 172 21.57 20.45 2.25
N ASP A 173 20.94 20.20 1.11
CA ASP A 173 21.02 21.05 -0.08
C ASP A 173 19.94 20.68 -1.12
N VAL A 174 19.88 21.48 -2.19
CA VAL A 174 19.33 21.22 -3.55
C VAL A 174 17.98 21.87 -3.86
N GLU A 175 17.94 22.47 -5.05
CA GLU A 175 16.83 23.23 -5.61
C GLU A 175 17.13 23.39 -7.13
N TYR A 176 16.81 22.50 -8.06
CA TYR A 176 15.90 21.36 -8.10
C TYR A 176 16.48 20.29 -9.06
N SER A 177 15.94 19.07 -9.07
CA SER A 177 16.73 17.88 -9.42
C SER A 177 16.03 16.76 -10.21
N VAL A 178 16.74 16.22 -11.21
CA VAL A 178 16.55 14.86 -11.77
C VAL A 178 17.89 14.31 -12.31
N GLU A 179 18.51 13.24 -11.79
CA GLU A 179 18.66 12.79 -10.39
C GLU A 179 19.89 13.47 -9.75
N CYS A 180 20.20 13.23 -8.47
CA CYS A 180 21.53 13.55 -7.93
C CYS A 180 21.93 12.77 -6.66
N HIS A 181 23.10 12.13 -6.65
CA HIS A 181 23.47 11.21 -5.57
C HIS A 181 24.70 11.67 -4.76
N SER A 182 24.44 12.16 -3.54
CA SER A 182 25.33 12.75 -2.52
C SER A 182 25.94 14.12 -2.85
N SER A 183 25.83 15.06 -1.91
CA SER A 183 25.48 16.45 -2.27
C SER A 183 26.41 17.56 -1.74
N SER A 184 25.95 18.82 -1.94
CA SER A 184 26.49 20.17 -1.65
C SER A 184 27.31 20.86 -2.76
N ASN A 185 26.87 21.99 -3.33
CA ASN A 185 25.61 22.77 -3.22
C ASN A 185 25.22 23.30 -4.62
N LEU A 186 23.91 23.30 -4.97
CA LEU A 186 23.44 23.11 -6.36
C LEU A 186 22.09 23.76 -6.72
N PHE A 187 21.98 24.26 -7.97
CA PHE A 187 20.76 24.77 -8.58
C PHE A 187 20.55 24.25 -10.02
N ALA A 188 19.33 23.79 -10.37
CA ALA A 188 18.94 23.22 -11.68
C ALA A 188 19.92 22.17 -12.27
N CYS A 189 19.85 20.92 -11.78
CA CYS A 189 20.93 19.92 -11.92
C CYS A 189 20.52 18.54 -12.47
N VAL A 190 21.52 17.80 -13.01
CA VAL A 190 21.38 16.50 -13.69
C VAL A 190 22.61 15.59 -13.46
N GLY A 191 22.59 14.74 -12.43
CA GLY A 191 23.38 13.49 -12.37
C GLY A 191 24.87 13.55 -11.94
N LEU A 192 25.29 14.42 -11.01
CA LEU A 192 26.70 14.57 -10.62
C LEU A 192 27.05 14.17 -9.17
N LYS A 193 28.27 13.65 -8.96
CA LYS A 193 28.75 13.04 -7.70
C LYS A 193 30.29 13.10 -7.61
N LYS A 194 30.93 14.02 -6.86
CA LYS A 194 30.42 15.29 -6.30
C LYS A 194 31.12 16.47 -6.97
N LYS A 195 30.45 17.63 -7.00
CA LYS A 195 30.96 18.97 -7.30
C LYS A 195 30.09 20.00 -6.56
N SER A 196 30.52 21.26 -6.51
CA SER A 196 29.76 22.37 -5.90
C SER A 196 29.72 23.57 -6.86
N TYR A 197 28.73 24.45 -6.74
CA TYR A 197 28.54 25.63 -7.62
C TYR A 197 28.41 25.25 -9.11
N CYS A 198 27.41 24.41 -9.42
CA CYS A 198 27.16 23.93 -10.77
C CYS A 198 25.78 24.33 -11.29
N ILE A 199 25.71 24.57 -12.61
CA ILE A 199 24.48 24.83 -13.39
C ILE A 199 24.63 24.06 -14.71
N PHE A 200 23.63 23.24 -15.07
CA PHE A 200 23.64 22.39 -16.28
C PHE A 200 24.99 21.65 -16.50
N ASN A 201 25.48 20.98 -15.45
CA ASN A 201 26.73 20.21 -15.40
C ASN A 201 28.05 20.98 -15.64
N LYS A 202 28.01 22.30 -15.83
CA LYS A 202 29.19 23.17 -15.77
C LYS A 202 29.40 23.72 -14.35
N GLN A 203 30.66 23.77 -13.91
CA GLN A 203 31.10 24.31 -12.62
C GLN A 203 31.66 25.72 -12.77
N TYR A 204 31.50 26.55 -11.72
CA TYR A 204 31.81 27.98 -11.69
C TYR A 204 32.52 28.38 -10.38
N THR A 205 33.03 29.61 -10.29
CA THR A 205 33.38 30.20 -8.97
C THR A 205 32.10 30.59 -8.19
N PRO A 206 32.17 30.78 -6.86
CA PRO A 206 31.01 31.20 -6.07
C PRO A 206 30.38 32.51 -6.56
N GLU A 207 31.20 33.46 -7.02
CA GLU A 207 30.79 34.78 -7.48
C GLU A 207 30.11 34.72 -8.85
N GLU A 208 30.68 33.97 -9.79
CA GLU A 208 30.08 33.67 -11.09
C GLU A 208 28.73 32.97 -10.93
N TYR A 209 28.68 31.96 -10.05
CA TYR A 209 27.47 31.19 -9.74
C TYR A 209 26.37 32.07 -9.16
N ALA A 210 26.68 32.94 -8.19
CA ALA A 210 25.70 33.85 -7.59
C ALA A 210 25.08 34.80 -8.63
N VAL A 211 25.91 35.38 -9.51
CA VAL A 211 25.46 36.26 -10.59
C VAL A 211 24.64 35.50 -11.64
N LEU A 212 25.03 34.28 -12.00
CA LEU A 212 24.30 33.48 -13.00
C LEU A 212 22.96 32.96 -12.47
N ARG A 213 22.93 32.46 -11.23
CA ARG A 213 21.68 32.06 -10.54
C ARG A 213 20.69 33.22 -10.51
N GLY A 214 21.12 34.42 -10.08
CA GLY A 214 20.27 35.63 -10.06
C GLY A 214 19.79 36.15 -11.43
N LYS A 215 20.33 35.62 -12.54
CA LYS A 215 19.79 35.84 -13.89
C LYS A 215 18.76 34.78 -14.27
N ILE A 216 19.03 33.50 -14.00
CA ILE A 216 18.13 32.38 -14.34
C ILE A 216 16.81 32.50 -13.59
N ILE A 217 16.84 32.79 -12.28
CA ILE A 217 15.63 32.94 -11.45
C ILE A 217 14.70 34.00 -12.04
N ARG A 218 15.23 35.21 -12.23
CA ARG A 218 14.50 36.33 -12.85
C ARG A 218 13.98 35.99 -14.25
N HIS A 219 14.74 35.24 -15.06
CA HIS A 219 14.24 34.79 -16.37
C HIS A 219 13.06 33.81 -16.23
N MET A 220 13.05 32.94 -15.22
CA MET A 220 11.89 32.06 -14.94
C MET A 220 10.67 32.85 -14.43
N ASP A 221 10.87 34.05 -13.87
CA ASP A 221 9.79 34.93 -13.46
C ASP A 221 9.27 35.85 -14.59
N GLU A 222 10.19 36.40 -15.40
CA GLU A 222 9.91 37.24 -16.57
C GLU A 222 9.36 36.41 -17.75
N MET A 223 9.78 35.15 -17.87
CA MET A 223 9.37 34.20 -18.91
C MET A 223 9.08 32.82 -18.31
N PRO A 224 7.95 32.66 -17.58
CA PRO A 224 7.56 31.39 -16.98
C PRO A 224 7.13 30.38 -18.05
N TYR A 225 7.20 29.08 -17.73
CA TYR A 225 6.63 28.05 -18.58
C TYR A 225 5.10 28.07 -18.46
N THR A 226 4.40 27.72 -19.53
CA THR A 226 2.93 27.59 -19.52
C THR A 226 2.57 26.34 -20.30
N ASP A 227 1.84 25.43 -19.67
CA ASP A 227 1.55 24.11 -20.21
C ASP A 227 0.36 24.10 -21.20
N SER A 228 0.05 22.92 -21.71
CA SER A 228 -1.12 22.67 -22.57
C SER A 228 -2.50 22.98 -21.95
N LYS A 229 -2.55 23.35 -20.66
CA LYS A 229 -3.77 23.74 -19.91
C LYS A 229 -3.77 25.20 -19.44
N GLY A 230 -2.71 25.97 -19.73
CA GLY A 230 -2.57 27.33 -19.22
C GLY A 230 -2.12 27.43 -17.76
N ARG A 231 -1.68 26.31 -17.15
CA ARG A 231 -1.03 26.31 -15.83
C ARG A 231 0.36 26.93 -15.99
N ILE A 232 0.66 27.93 -15.17
CA ILE A 232 1.89 28.74 -15.27
C ILE A 232 2.90 28.21 -14.26
N TYR A 233 4.04 27.72 -14.74
CA TYR A 233 5.11 27.16 -13.94
C TYR A 233 6.26 28.16 -13.81
N ARG A 234 6.57 28.56 -12.56
CA ARG A 234 7.56 29.59 -12.21
C ARG A 234 8.78 28.98 -11.52
N TYR A 235 9.73 29.82 -11.11
CA TYR A 235 10.60 29.45 -10.01
C TYR A 235 9.73 29.12 -8.79
N GLY A 236 9.86 27.91 -8.24
CA GLY A 236 9.09 27.47 -7.07
C GLY A 236 8.13 26.31 -7.34
N GLU A 237 7.96 25.89 -8.59
CA GLU A 237 6.99 24.86 -8.98
C GLU A 237 7.63 23.50 -9.24
N PHE A 238 6.86 22.43 -9.01
CA PHE A 238 7.24 21.06 -9.42
C PHE A 238 7.12 20.87 -10.94
N PHE A 239 7.71 19.79 -11.47
CA PHE A 239 7.73 19.52 -12.91
C PHE A 239 6.31 19.30 -13.49
N PRO A 240 5.97 19.92 -14.64
CA PRO A 240 4.72 19.66 -15.35
C PRO A 240 4.46 18.17 -15.59
N PRO A 241 3.23 17.65 -15.39
CA PRO A 241 2.90 16.24 -15.63
C PRO A 241 3.16 15.77 -17.07
N GLU A 242 3.12 16.68 -18.04
CA GLU A 242 3.45 16.41 -19.45
C GLU A 242 4.95 16.16 -19.71
N PHE A 243 5.83 16.37 -18.71
CA PHE A 243 7.24 15.95 -18.75
C PHE A 243 7.43 14.49 -18.25
N SER A 244 6.39 13.81 -17.79
CA SER A 244 6.45 12.41 -17.37
C SER A 244 6.82 11.49 -18.56
N PRO A 245 7.82 10.60 -18.44
CA PRO A 245 8.10 9.58 -19.45
C PRO A 245 7.04 8.45 -19.47
N PHE A 246 6.19 8.38 -18.44
CA PHE A 246 5.10 7.42 -18.30
C PHE A 246 3.73 8.07 -18.48
N SER A 247 2.82 7.37 -19.13
CA SER A 247 1.42 7.79 -19.26
C SER A 247 0.66 7.49 -17.96
N TYR A 248 -0.43 8.22 -17.66
CA TYR A 248 -1.16 8.11 -16.40
C TYR A 248 -1.52 6.66 -16.02
N GLN A 249 -2.11 5.92 -16.98
CA GLN A 249 -2.55 4.54 -16.86
C GLN A 249 -1.41 3.49 -16.84
N GLU A 250 -0.15 3.93 -16.95
CA GLU A 250 1.07 3.11 -16.79
C GLU A 250 1.72 3.32 -15.41
N THR A 251 1.13 4.18 -14.55
CA THR A 251 1.64 4.52 -13.22
C THR A 251 0.71 4.05 -12.10
N ILE A 252 1.26 3.92 -10.89
CA ILE A 252 0.52 3.59 -9.67
C ILE A 252 -0.61 4.58 -9.33
N ALA A 253 -0.63 5.77 -9.95
CA ALA A 253 -1.75 6.70 -9.82
C ALA A 253 -3.07 6.07 -10.30
N GLN A 254 -3.04 5.20 -11.31
CA GLN A 254 -4.23 4.50 -11.82
C GLN A 254 -4.75 3.42 -10.84
N ASP A 255 -3.91 2.89 -9.95
CA ASP A 255 -4.31 1.87 -8.97
C ASP A 255 -5.04 2.47 -7.75
N TYR A 256 -4.68 3.71 -7.37
CA TYR A 256 -5.30 4.45 -6.24
C TYR A 256 -6.34 5.49 -6.68
N PHE A 257 -6.20 6.06 -7.87
CA PHE A 257 -7.08 7.08 -8.44
C PHE A 257 -7.48 6.70 -9.88
N PRO A 258 -8.36 5.70 -10.06
CA PRO A 258 -8.66 5.15 -11.38
C PRO A 258 -9.33 6.18 -12.30
N GLU A 259 -8.64 6.59 -13.36
CA GLU A 259 -9.15 7.57 -14.32
C GLU A 259 -9.63 6.96 -15.65
N THR A 260 -10.41 7.77 -16.36
CA THR A 260 -10.78 7.51 -17.76
C THR A 260 -9.79 8.18 -18.70
N ARG A 261 -9.70 7.67 -19.93
CA ARG A 261 -8.88 8.25 -21.01
C ARG A 261 -9.26 9.71 -21.31
N GLU A 262 -10.53 10.03 -21.19
CA GLU A 262 -11.08 11.36 -21.43
C GLU A 262 -10.84 12.27 -20.21
N GLY A 263 -11.07 11.80 -18.98
CA GLY A 263 -10.78 12.54 -17.74
C GLY A 263 -9.29 12.83 -17.53
N ALA A 264 -8.40 11.88 -17.85
CA ALA A 264 -6.96 12.08 -17.84
C ALA A 264 -6.53 13.20 -18.82
N LYS A 265 -7.09 13.21 -20.03
CA LYS A 265 -6.86 14.27 -21.03
C LYS A 265 -7.47 15.62 -20.61
N GLU A 266 -8.59 15.62 -19.91
CA GLU A 266 -9.19 16.83 -19.33
C GLU A 266 -8.26 17.44 -18.26
N LYS A 267 -7.68 16.60 -17.39
CA LYS A 267 -6.71 16.98 -16.34
C LYS A 267 -5.30 17.31 -16.86
N GLY A 268 -5.03 17.03 -18.14
CA GLY A 268 -3.74 17.34 -18.79
C GLY A 268 -2.65 16.31 -18.51
N TYR A 269 -3.04 15.03 -18.43
CA TYR A 269 -2.12 13.90 -18.36
C TYR A 269 -2.00 13.20 -19.71
N THR A 270 -0.83 12.60 -19.96
CA THR A 270 -0.58 11.75 -21.12
C THR A 270 -1.29 10.40 -20.97
N TRP A 271 -1.81 9.88 -22.09
CA TRP A 271 -2.46 8.57 -22.16
C TRP A 271 -1.97 7.80 -23.39
N ARG A 272 -1.65 6.51 -23.21
CA ARG A 272 -1.15 5.62 -24.27
C ARG A 272 -2.07 4.42 -24.39
N ASP A 273 -2.78 4.33 -25.50
CA ASP A 273 -3.64 3.20 -25.77
C ASP A 273 -2.78 1.94 -25.97
N ILE A 274 -2.99 0.92 -25.13
CA ILE A 274 -2.21 -0.32 -25.15
C ILE A 274 -2.80 -1.24 -26.23
N GLU A 275 -2.04 -1.52 -27.27
CA GLU A 275 -2.40 -2.57 -28.24
C GLU A 275 -2.47 -3.94 -27.53
N PRO A 276 -3.63 -4.61 -27.48
CA PRO A 276 -3.76 -5.88 -26.79
C PRO A 276 -2.99 -6.95 -27.57
N ARG A 277 -1.93 -7.49 -26.96
CA ARG A 277 -1.25 -8.69 -27.47
C ARG A 277 -2.18 -9.89 -27.33
N VAL A 278 -2.92 -10.18 -28.40
CA VAL A 278 -3.72 -11.40 -28.50
C VAL A 278 -2.77 -12.58 -28.64
N PHE A 279 -2.89 -13.54 -27.72
CA PHE A 279 -2.25 -14.84 -27.82
C PHE A 279 -3.35 -15.89 -27.83
N GLU A 280 -3.24 -16.90 -28.69
CA GLU A 280 -4.13 -18.06 -28.66
C GLU A 280 -3.81 -18.90 -27.42
N ALA A 281 -4.81 -19.13 -26.56
CA ALA A 281 -4.64 -19.95 -25.37
C ALA A 281 -4.71 -21.45 -25.72
N THR A 282 -3.76 -22.23 -25.20
CA THR A 282 -3.75 -23.69 -25.33
C THR A 282 -4.63 -24.36 -24.27
N LEU A 283 -4.85 -23.69 -23.14
CA LEU A 283 -5.55 -24.21 -21.97
C LEU A 283 -6.44 -23.15 -21.34
N ARG A 284 -7.70 -23.47 -21.01
CA ARG A 284 -8.53 -22.57 -20.20
C ARG A 284 -8.22 -22.75 -18.73
N ALA A 285 -8.30 -21.69 -17.94
CA ALA A 285 -8.20 -21.78 -16.49
C ALA A 285 -9.25 -22.74 -15.85
N ALA A 286 -10.41 -22.93 -16.48
CA ALA A 286 -11.41 -23.90 -16.04
C ALA A 286 -10.98 -25.37 -16.22
N ASP A 287 -10.14 -25.65 -17.24
CA ASP A 287 -9.76 -27.01 -17.65
C ASP A 287 -8.51 -27.54 -16.93
N ILE A 288 -7.82 -26.69 -16.14
CA ILE A 288 -6.70 -27.09 -15.28
C ILE A 288 -7.21 -28.02 -14.16
N SER A 289 -6.43 -29.04 -13.79
CA SER A 289 -6.70 -29.91 -12.63
C SER A 289 -7.00 -29.12 -11.34
N ASP A 290 -7.95 -29.60 -10.53
CA ASP A 290 -8.38 -28.89 -9.33
C ASP A 290 -7.28 -28.87 -8.25
N SER A 291 -6.68 -30.02 -7.94
CA SER A 291 -5.51 -30.12 -7.03
C SER A 291 -4.20 -29.79 -7.74
N ILE A 292 -3.30 -29.08 -7.05
CA ILE A 292 -1.89 -28.93 -7.47
C ILE A 292 -1.14 -30.27 -7.60
N ARG A 293 -1.60 -31.31 -6.90
CA ARG A 293 -1.02 -32.66 -6.93
C ARG A 293 -1.27 -33.38 -8.26
N ASP A 294 -2.36 -33.00 -8.93
CA ASP A 294 -2.83 -33.60 -10.18
C ASP A 294 -2.41 -32.78 -11.42
N VAL A 295 -1.49 -31.80 -11.24
CA VAL A 295 -0.96 -30.95 -12.31
C VAL A 295 0.41 -31.46 -12.77
N SER A 296 0.51 -31.79 -14.06
CA SER A 296 1.73 -32.23 -14.74
C SER A 296 2.66 -31.05 -15.12
N ASP A 297 3.95 -31.31 -15.32
CA ASP A 297 4.95 -30.33 -15.79
C ASP A 297 4.64 -29.79 -17.21
N SER A 298 3.72 -30.42 -17.96
CA SER A 298 3.21 -29.92 -19.24
C SER A 298 2.70 -28.48 -19.17
N ILE A 299 2.15 -28.05 -18.02
CA ILE A 299 1.59 -26.70 -17.79
C ILE A 299 2.61 -25.57 -17.97
N LEU A 300 3.91 -25.90 -17.99
CA LEU A 300 5.00 -24.95 -18.27
C LEU A 300 5.09 -24.57 -19.76
N GLN A 301 4.46 -25.35 -20.64
CA GLN A 301 4.32 -25.06 -22.08
C GLN A 301 2.96 -24.41 -22.40
N ASP A 302 2.00 -24.42 -21.47
CA ASP A 302 0.66 -23.95 -21.72
C ASP A 302 0.53 -22.42 -21.68
N ILE A 303 -0.25 -21.90 -22.63
CA ILE A 303 -0.74 -20.53 -22.67
C ILE A 303 -2.14 -20.54 -22.08
N ILE A 304 -2.28 -20.04 -20.85
CA ILE A 304 -3.49 -20.16 -20.04
C ILE A 304 -4.38 -18.92 -20.22
N GLU A 305 -5.67 -19.13 -20.55
CA GLU A 305 -6.68 -18.08 -20.58
C GLU A 305 -7.06 -17.61 -19.16
N CYS A 306 -6.97 -16.31 -18.86
CA CYS A 306 -7.36 -15.75 -17.57
C CYS A 306 -8.89 -15.71 -17.39
N ASN A 307 -9.41 -16.43 -16.39
CA ASN A 307 -10.84 -16.51 -16.06
C ASN A 307 -11.47 -15.16 -15.66
N SER A 308 -10.68 -14.10 -15.44
CA SER A 308 -11.17 -12.77 -15.06
C SER A 308 -11.09 -11.72 -16.17
N CYS A 309 -10.29 -11.92 -17.22
CA CYS A 309 -10.05 -10.88 -18.23
C CYS A 309 -9.67 -11.38 -19.63
N GLY A 310 -9.70 -12.69 -19.88
CA GLY A 310 -9.34 -13.31 -21.17
C GLY A 310 -7.85 -13.23 -21.55
N LYS A 311 -7.06 -12.33 -20.96
CA LYS A 311 -5.61 -12.23 -21.23
C LYS A 311 -4.91 -13.57 -20.98
N ALA A 312 -4.00 -13.92 -21.89
CA ALA A 312 -3.11 -15.06 -21.71
C ALA A 312 -2.08 -14.83 -20.58
N TYR A 313 -1.70 -15.91 -19.91
CA TYR A 313 -0.55 -15.98 -19.00
C TYR A 313 0.08 -17.39 -19.04
N ARG A 314 1.24 -17.56 -18.41
CA ARG A 314 1.90 -18.87 -18.23
C ARG A 314 2.35 -19.04 -16.80
N ILE A 315 2.61 -20.27 -16.38
CA ILE A 315 3.28 -20.59 -15.12
C ILE A 315 4.77 -20.82 -15.41
N ILE A 316 5.66 -20.26 -14.60
CA ILE A 316 7.11 -20.55 -14.68
C ILE A 316 7.53 -21.67 -13.71
N GLN A 317 8.67 -22.31 -13.96
CA GLN A 317 9.20 -23.42 -13.15
C GLN A 317 9.21 -23.10 -11.65
N GLN A 318 9.63 -21.89 -11.30
CA GLN A 318 9.74 -21.41 -9.92
C GLN A 318 8.36 -21.25 -9.26
N GLU A 319 7.35 -20.78 -10.00
CA GLU A 319 5.96 -20.73 -9.51
C GLU A 319 5.42 -22.15 -9.32
N LEU A 320 5.60 -23.06 -10.28
CA LEU A 320 5.11 -24.45 -10.16
C LEU A 320 5.74 -25.18 -8.96
N GLN A 321 7.05 -25.01 -8.75
CA GLN A 321 7.77 -25.56 -7.60
C GLN A 321 7.27 -24.98 -6.27
N PHE A 322 7.09 -23.65 -6.19
CA PHE A 322 6.52 -22.99 -5.00
C PHE A 322 5.10 -23.51 -4.69
N LEU A 323 4.22 -23.51 -5.70
CA LEU A 323 2.83 -23.95 -5.57
C LEU A 323 2.73 -25.40 -5.10
N ARG A 324 3.52 -26.32 -5.68
CA ARG A 324 3.60 -27.72 -5.21
C ARG A 324 4.13 -27.83 -3.77
N THR A 325 5.19 -27.11 -3.43
CA THR A 325 5.83 -27.16 -2.10
C THR A 325 4.86 -26.76 -0.98
N TYR A 326 4.05 -25.72 -1.21
CA TYR A 326 3.09 -25.23 -0.23
C TYR A 326 1.68 -25.82 -0.37
N GLY A 327 1.48 -26.74 -1.31
CA GLY A 327 0.16 -27.34 -1.57
C GLY A 327 -0.90 -26.33 -2.00
N ILE A 328 -0.52 -25.37 -2.87
CA ILE A 328 -1.41 -24.31 -3.36
C ILE A 328 -1.82 -24.60 -4.81
N PRO A 329 -3.12 -24.61 -5.16
CA PRO A 329 -3.60 -24.83 -6.53
C PRO A 329 -3.07 -23.79 -7.53
N ILE A 330 -2.93 -24.20 -8.79
CA ILE A 330 -2.57 -23.28 -9.89
C ILE A 330 -3.58 -22.13 -9.96
N PRO A 331 -3.15 -20.86 -9.94
CA PRO A 331 -4.07 -19.73 -10.04
C PRO A 331 -4.88 -19.75 -11.33
N ARG A 332 -6.17 -19.41 -11.23
CA ARG A 332 -7.09 -19.27 -12.38
C ARG A 332 -7.13 -17.83 -12.96
N MET A 333 -6.20 -16.98 -12.53
CA MET A 333 -6.08 -15.58 -12.90
C MET A 333 -4.63 -15.22 -13.23
N CYS A 334 -4.44 -14.36 -14.23
CA CYS A 334 -3.14 -13.78 -14.57
C CYS A 334 -2.56 -12.91 -13.44
N VAL A 335 -1.31 -12.46 -13.59
CA VAL A 335 -0.62 -11.64 -12.57
C VAL A 335 -1.40 -10.36 -12.25
N ASP A 336 -1.86 -9.63 -13.27
CA ASP A 336 -2.63 -8.38 -13.14
C ASP A 336 -3.90 -8.59 -12.30
N CYS A 337 -4.72 -9.58 -12.66
CA CYS A 337 -5.96 -9.87 -11.94
C CYS A 337 -5.69 -10.41 -10.53
N ARG A 338 -4.61 -11.20 -10.34
CA ARG A 338 -4.12 -11.58 -9.00
C ARG A 338 -3.69 -10.36 -8.18
N TYR A 339 -3.10 -9.33 -8.79
CA TYR A 339 -2.69 -8.09 -8.13
C TYR A 339 -3.91 -7.24 -7.75
N ALA A 340 -4.79 -6.94 -8.71
CA ALA A 340 -6.01 -6.17 -8.47
C ALA A 340 -6.89 -6.81 -7.36
N ALA A 341 -7.07 -8.13 -7.39
CA ALA A 341 -7.83 -8.87 -6.36
C ALA A 341 -7.14 -8.97 -4.98
N ARG A 342 -5.89 -8.50 -4.84
CA ARG A 342 -5.24 -8.22 -3.55
C ARG A 342 -5.33 -6.74 -3.21
N HIS A 343 -5.16 -5.84 -4.19
CA HIS A 343 -5.25 -4.40 -3.98
C HIS A 343 -6.63 -3.98 -3.48
N SER A 344 -7.70 -4.58 -4.02
CA SER A 344 -9.09 -4.39 -3.60
C SER A 344 -9.43 -4.91 -2.19
N LEU A 345 -8.43 -5.40 -1.44
CA LEU A 345 -8.55 -5.82 -0.04
C LEU A 345 -7.73 -4.92 0.91
N ARG A 346 -6.91 -3.99 0.39
CA ARG A 346 -6.41 -2.85 1.15
C ARG A 346 -7.50 -1.79 1.19
N ASN A 347 -7.58 -1.08 2.32
CA ASN A 347 -8.27 0.20 2.34
C ASN A 347 -7.54 1.19 1.41
N GLN A 348 -8.30 2.05 0.75
CA GLN A 348 -7.77 3.06 -0.17
C GLN A 348 -7.48 4.38 0.59
N PRO A 349 -6.61 5.28 0.09
CA PRO A 349 -6.30 6.56 0.73
C PRO A 349 -7.46 7.57 0.58
N HIS A 350 -8.62 7.23 1.15
CA HIS A 350 -9.84 8.02 1.20
C HIS A 350 -10.40 7.96 2.62
N TYR A 351 -10.65 9.11 3.24
CA TYR A 351 -10.95 9.21 4.67
C TYR A 351 -12.32 9.85 4.90
N TYR A 352 -13.06 9.27 5.85
CA TYR A 352 -14.44 9.63 6.12
C TYR A 352 -14.65 9.76 7.63
N ASN A 353 -15.41 10.79 8.03
CA ASN A 353 -15.93 10.88 9.39
C ASN A 353 -17.09 9.88 9.52
N ARG A 354 -17.04 9.03 10.55
CA ARG A 354 -18.14 8.13 10.95
C ARG A 354 -18.30 8.18 12.48
N THR A 355 -19.51 7.98 12.97
CA THR A 355 -19.72 7.67 14.40
C THR A 355 -19.35 6.21 14.66
N CYS A 356 -18.84 5.91 15.85
CA CYS A 356 -18.61 4.54 16.33
C CYS A 356 -19.93 3.75 16.31
N THR A 357 -20.02 2.68 15.52
CA THR A 357 -21.28 1.93 15.27
C THR A 357 -21.68 1.00 16.42
N CYS A 358 -21.32 1.34 17.66
CA CYS A 358 -21.61 0.56 18.86
C CYS A 358 -22.89 1.09 19.55
N SER A 359 -23.92 0.26 19.62
CA SER A 359 -25.20 0.55 20.27
C SER A 359 -25.29 -0.06 21.69
N GLY A 360 -24.15 -0.18 22.37
CA GLY A 360 -24.04 -0.65 23.76
C GLY A 360 -24.14 -2.18 23.91
N VAL A 361 -25.27 -2.77 23.55
CA VAL A 361 -25.50 -4.24 23.64
C VAL A 361 -25.14 -4.97 22.33
N SER A 362 -25.19 -4.25 21.21
CA SER A 362 -24.92 -4.77 19.87
C SER A 362 -24.25 -3.70 18.99
N SER A 363 -23.80 -4.09 17.81
CA SER A 363 -23.56 -3.14 16.72
C SER A 363 -24.88 -2.51 16.25
N GLU A 364 -24.82 -1.30 15.70
CA GLU A 364 -25.96 -0.54 15.15
C GLU A 364 -26.80 -1.37 14.15
N ASN A 365 -26.13 -2.15 13.30
CA ASN A 365 -26.76 -3.06 12.34
C ASN A 365 -27.20 -4.42 12.94
N ASN A 366 -27.12 -4.59 14.26
CA ASN A 366 -27.44 -5.79 15.05
C ASN A 366 -26.79 -7.10 14.55
N THR A 367 -25.68 -6.99 13.81
CA THR A 367 -24.95 -8.12 13.23
C THR A 367 -23.92 -8.71 14.21
N TYR A 368 -23.38 -7.89 15.12
CA TYR A 368 -22.53 -8.32 16.23
C TYR A 368 -23.22 -8.04 17.56
N GLN A 369 -23.08 -8.97 18.51
CA GLN A 369 -23.48 -8.78 19.90
C GLN A 369 -22.24 -8.54 20.75
N ASN A 370 -22.22 -7.45 21.51
CA ASN A 370 -21.10 -7.13 22.39
C ASN A 370 -21.02 -8.15 23.53
N GLN A 371 -19.80 -8.59 23.83
CA GLN A 371 -19.50 -9.58 24.86
C GLN A 371 -19.30 -8.92 26.23
N VAL A 372 -19.01 -7.61 26.28
CA VAL A 372 -18.83 -6.84 27.52
C VAL A 372 -19.58 -5.51 27.51
N SER A 373 -19.85 -4.95 28.69
CA SER A 373 -20.43 -3.60 28.83
C SER A 373 -19.39 -2.52 28.52
N HIS A 374 -19.71 -1.60 27.60
CA HIS A 374 -18.81 -0.49 27.22
C HIS A 374 -19.03 0.75 28.10
N PHE A 375 -18.15 1.75 27.99
CA PHE A 375 -18.15 2.96 28.85
C PHE A 375 -19.44 3.79 28.78
N HIS A 376 -20.20 3.67 27.68
CA HIS A 376 -21.49 4.33 27.44
C HIS A 376 -22.72 3.46 27.82
N GLY A 377 -22.49 2.28 28.43
CA GLY A 377 -23.55 1.38 28.88
C GLY A 377 -24.43 0.88 27.73
N SER A 378 -25.75 1.01 27.87
CA SER A 378 -26.75 0.61 26.87
C SER A 378 -27.14 1.74 25.90
N HIS A 379 -26.42 2.86 25.88
CA HIS A 379 -26.62 3.94 24.91
C HIS A 379 -25.71 3.75 23.69
N HIS A 380 -25.95 4.51 22.63
CA HIS A 380 -25.03 4.56 21.49
C HIS A 380 -23.70 5.21 21.90
N CYS A 381 -22.60 4.73 21.35
CA CYS A 381 -21.29 5.35 21.52
C CYS A 381 -21.31 6.77 20.91
N PRO A 382 -20.87 7.82 21.64
CA PRO A 382 -20.84 9.18 21.12
C PRO A 382 -19.59 9.50 20.28
N ASP A 383 -18.60 8.60 20.23
CA ASP A 383 -17.30 8.86 19.62
C ASP A 383 -17.39 8.99 18.10
N GLU A 384 -16.86 10.09 17.55
CA GLU A 384 -16.60 10.25 16.12
C GLU A 384 -15.17 9.77 15.78
N VAL A 385 -15.03 9.13 14.62
CA VAL A 385 -13.77 8.55 14.13
C VAL A 385 -13.53 8.91 12.66
N ILE A 386 -12.27 9.15 12.31
CA ILE A 386 -11.81 9.26 10.93
C ILE A 386 -11.33 7.87 10.50
N THR A 387 -11.88 7.33 9.41
CA THR A 387 -11.58 5.97 8.95
C THR A 387 -11.66 5.84 7.43
N ALA A 388 -11.04 4.80 6.87
CA ALA A 388 -11.09 4.51 5.44
C ALA A 388 -12.37 3.77 4.98
N PHE A 389 -13.18 3.28 5.93
CA PHE A 389 -14.49 2.70 5.61
C PHE A 389 -15.48 3.81 5.24
N SER A 390 -15.88 3.88 3.97
CA SER A 390 -16.88 4.84 3.49
C SER A 390 -18.19 4.75 4.28
N PRO A 391 -19.04 5.80 4.32
CA PRO A 391 -20.35 5.73 4.96
C PRO A 391 -21.28 4.67 4.34
N THR A 392 -21.03 4.27 3.10
CA THR A 392 -21.74 3.19 2.38
C THR A 392 -21.17 1.80 2.66
N ASN A 393 -20.04 1.68 3.37
CA ASN A 393 -19.44 0.39 3.70
C ASN A 393 -20.17 -0.25 4.89
N PRO A 394 -20.71 -1.48 4.74
CA PRO A 394 -21.52 -2.15 5.77
C PRO A 394 -20.72 -2.67 6.97
N ALA A 395 -19.38 -2.52 6.97
CA ALA A 395 -18.54 -2.90 8.09
C ALA A 395 -18.98 -2.23 9.40
N ILE A 396 -18.95 -3.01 10.47
CA ILE A 396 -19.12 -2.57 11.86
C ILE A 396 -17.81 -1.88 12.26
N VAL A 397 -17.84 -0.59 12.59
CA VAL A 397 -16.62 0.20 12.88
C VAL A 397 -16.68 0.74 14.30
N TYR A 398 -15.79 0.25 15.17
CA TYR A 398 -15.71 0.65 16.57
C TYR A 398 -14.53 1.58 16.83
N CYS A 399 -14.71 2.54 17.74
CA CYS A 399 -13.64 3.36 18.29
C CYS A 399 -12.65 2.51 19.12
N ASP A 400 -11.51 3.08 19.49
CA ASP A 400 -10.45 2.36 20.23
C ASP A 400 -10.97 1.70 21.52
N GLN A 401 -11.77 2.44 22.30
CA GLN A 401 -12.30 1.95 23.59
C GLN A 401 -13.28 0.78 23.40
N CYS A 402 -14.25 0.91 22.49
CA CYS A 402 -15.22 -0.16 22.20
C CYS A 402 -14.57 -1.39 21.58
N TYR A 403 -13.56 -1.20 20.72
CA TYR A 403 -12.85 -2.32 20.08
C TYR A 403 -11.94 -3.07 21.07
N ASN A 404 -11.15 -2.35 21.87
CA ASN A 404 -10.23 -2.95 22.83
C ASN A 404 -10.95 -3.62 24.01
N ALA A 405 -12.21 -3.27 24.28
CA ALA A 405 -13.07 -3.97 25.24
C ALA A 405 -13.52 -5.36 24.74
N GLU A 406 -13.83 -5.49 23.45
CA GLU A 406 -14.27 -6.75 22.83
C GLU A 406 -13.12 -7.69 22.44
N VAL A 407 -11.95 -7.14 22.09
CA VAL A 407 -10.82 -7.90 21.53
C VAL A 407 -9.70 -8.09 22.57
N VAL A 408 -9.82 -9.17 23.35
CA VAL A 408 -8.87 -9.61 24.39
C VAL A 408 -8.18 -10.94 24.03
#